data_AF-A0A6J3DVZ0-F1
#
_entry.id   AF-A0A6J3DVZ0-F1
#
_cell.length_a   1.000
_cell.length_b   1.000
_cell.length_c   1.000
_cell.angle_alpha   90.00
_cell.angle_beta   90.00
_cell.angle_gamma   90.00
#
_symmetry.space_group_name_H-M   'P 1'
#
loop_
_entity.id
_entity.type
_entity.pdbx_description
1 polymer ?
#
loop_
_entity_poly.entity_id
_entity_poly.type
_entity_poly.pdbx_seq_one_letter_code
_entity_poly.pdbx_strand_id
1 'polypeptide(L)'
;MATVVELKQALKEALEKRGVLGQIRANIRAEVFHALDDQSEPRPPLSRENLLINELVREYLEYNKYKYTASVLTAEAGQPEVPLDRQFLVKELNIVEDANAKSV
;
A
#
# COMPACT_ATOMS: atom_id res chain seq x y z
N MET A 1 -12.47 -41.01 -8.20
CA MET A 1 -12.76 -39.88 -9.12
C MET A 1 -12.77 -38.63 -8.26
N ALA A 2 -11.99 -37.61 -8.62
CA ALA A 2 -12.02 -36.36 -7.86
C ALA A 2 -13.42 -35.73 -7.96
N THR A 3 -14.00 -35.36 -6.82
CA THR A 3 -15.31 -34.71 -6.82
C THR A 3 -15.18 -33.25 -7.29
N VAL A 4 -16.26 -32.68 -7.81
CA VAL A 4 -16.29 -31.26 -8.24
C VAL A 4 -15.90 -30.32 -7.09
N VAL A 5 -16.18 -30.71 -5.85
CA VAL A 5 -15.84 -29.97 -4.63
C VAL A 5 -14.33 -29.97 -4.39
N GLU A 6 -13.68 -31.14 -4.48
CA GLU A 6 -12.22 -31.26 -4.34
C GLU A 6 -11.48 -30.46 -5.42
N LEU A 7 -11.99 -30.49 -6.65
CA LEU A 7 -11.46 -29.70 -7.77
C LEU A 7 -11.57 -28.19 -7.53
N LYS A 8 -12.72 -27.71 -7.02
CA LYS A 8 -12.89 -26.29 -6.64
C LYS A 8 -11.94 -25.88 -5.51
N GLN A 9 -11.79 -26.74 -4.50
CA GLN A 9 -10.93 -26.46 -3.35
C GLN A 9 -9.46 -26.39 -3.76
N ALA A 10 -8.98 -27.37 -4.54
CA ALA A 10 -7.62 -27.38 -5.06
C ALA A 10 -7.32 -26.17 -5.94
N LEU A 11 -8.28 -25.76 -6.79
CA LEU A 11 -8.15 -24.55 -7.62
C LEU A 11 -8.05 -23.28 -6.76
N LYS A 12 -8.91 -23.15 -5.73
CA LYS A 12 -8.89 -22.01 -4.81
C LYS A 12 -7.54 -21.90 -4.09
N GLU A 13 -7.06 -23.00 -3.53
CA GLU A 13 -5.76 -23.05 -2.84
C GLU A 13 -4.59 -22.72 -3.78
N ALA A 14 -4.63 -23.19 -5.03
CA ALA A 14 -3.62 -22.85 -6.02
C ALA A 14 -3.62 -21.35 -6.37
N LEU A 15 -4.80 -20.74 -6.50
CA LEU A 15 -4.94 -19.29 -6.76
C LEU A 15 -4.55 -18.43 -5.55
N GLU A 16 -4.82 -18.90 -4.32
CA GLU A 16 -4.38 -18.24 -3.09
C GLU A 16 -2.85 -18.30 -2.95
N LYS A 17 -2.22 -19.48 -3.15
CA LYS A 17 -0.76 -19.63 -3.12
C LYS A 17 -0.03 -18.77 -4.15
N ARG A 18 -0.62 -18.59 -5.33
CA ARG A 18 -0.08 -17.71 -6.38
C ARG A 18 -0.36 -16.22 -6.14
N GLY A 19 -1.12 -15.86 -5.10
CA GLY A 19 -1.53 -14.47 -4.81
C GLY A 19 -2.62 -13.91 -5.74
N VAL A 20 -2.99 -14.63 -6.80
CA VAL A 20 -3.98 -14.19 -7.80
C VAL A 20 -5.35 -13.97 -7.18
N LEU A 21 -5.78 -14.87 -6.28
CA LEU A 21 -7.08 -14.70 -5.62
C LEU A 21 -7.10 -13.48 -4.69
N GLY A 22 -5.96 -13.16 -4.08
CA GLY A 22 -5.78 -11.94 -3.30
C GLY A 22 -5.92 -10.69 -4.17
N GLN A 23 -5.25 -10.66 -5.32
CA GLN A 23 -5.33 -9.55 -6.27
C GLN A 23 -6.76 -9.33 -6.78
N ILE A 24 -7.47 -10.39 -7.15
CA ILE A 24 -8.85 -10.30 -7.62
C ILE A 24 -9.75 -9.74 -6.51
N ARG A 25 -9.62 -10.22 -5.27
CA ARG A 25 -10.38 -9.69 -4.12
C ARG A 25 -10.07 -8.21 -3.88
N ALA A 26 -8.81 -7.80 -4.01
CA ALA A 26 -8.41 -6.40 -3.86
C ALA A 26 -9.04 -5.51 -4.93
N ASN A 27 -9.00 -5.93 -6.20
CA ASN A 27 -9.63 -5.19 -7.30
C ASN A 27 -11.15 -5.04 -7.10
N ILE A 28 -11.83 -6.11 -6.68
CA ILE A 28 -13.27 -6.04 -6.38
C ILE A 28 -13.55 -5.05 -5.26
N ARG A 29 -12.74 -5.07 -4.18
CA ARG A 29 -12.89 -4.09 -3.08
C ARG A 29 -12.69 -2.67 -3.59
N ALA A 30 -11.64 -2.41 -4.36
CA ALA A 30 -11.35 -1.09 -4.92
C ALA A 30 -12.51 -0.55 -5.77
N GLU A 31 -13.09 -1.40 -6.62
CA GLU A 31 -14.24 -1.06 -7.46
C GLU A 31 -15.49 -0.76 -6.63
N VAL A 32 -15.75 -1.57 -5.59
CA VAL A 32 -16.86 -1.32 -4.65
C VAL A 32 -16.66 0.01 -3.91
N PHE A 33 -15.45 0.30 -3.45
CA PHE A 33 -15.14 1.59 -2.84
C PHE A 33 -15.35 2.74 -3.83
N HIS A 34 -14.85 2.64 -5.06
CA HIS A 34 -15.07 3.66 -6.09
C HIS A 34 -16.55 3.89 -6.39
N ALA A 35 -17.36 2.84 -6.44
CA ALA A 35 -18.80 2.94 -6.69
C ALA A 35 -19.56 3.57 -5.51
N LEU A 36 -19.02 3.49 -4.29
CA LEU A 36 -19.58 4.10 -3.08
C LEU A 36 -19.00 5.47 -2.77
N ASP A 37 -17.84 5.81 -3.36
CA ASP A 37 -17.13 7.07 -3.13
C ASP A 37 -17.92 8.22 -3.76
N ASP A 38 -18.50 9.06 -2.91
CA ASP A 38 -19.20 10.26 -3.35
C ASP A 38 -18.15 11.32 -3.75
N GLN A 39 -17.79 11.31 -5.04
CA GLN A 39 -16.83 12.23 -5.66
C GLN A 39 -17.24 13.72 -5.54
N SER A 40 -18.41 14.02 -4.97
CA SER A 40 -18.85 15.38 -4.71
C SER A 40 -18.11 16.06 -3.55
N GLU A 41 -17.52 15.31 -2.62
CA GLU A 41 -16.69 15.87 -1.56
C GLU A 41 -15.24 16.05 -2.04
N PRO A 42 -14.74 17.30 -2.15
CA PRO A 42 -13.36 17.52 -2.54
C PRO A 42 -12.43 16.99 -1.44
N ARG A 43 -11.47 16.14 -1.82
CA ARG A 43 -10.43 15.68 -0.90
C ARG A 43 -9.69 16.90 -0.31
N PRO A 44 -9.36 16.88 0.99
CA PRO A 44 -8.53 17.92 1.57
C PRO A 44 -7.21 18.05 0.79
N PRO A 45 -6.69 19.26 0.57
CA PRO A 45 -5.40 19.44 -0.08
C PRO A 45 -4.30 18.78 0.77
N LEU A 46 -3.33 18.16 0.11
CA LEU A 46 -2.21 17.53 0.77
C LEU A 46 -1.38 18.58 1.53
N SER A 47 -1.48 18.57 2.85
CA SER A 47 -0.68 19.45 3.72
C SER A 47 0.77 18.96 3.80
N ARG A 48 1.67 19.84 4.27
CA ARG A 48 3.07 19.50 4.52
C ARG A 48 3.19 18.37 5.54
N GLU A 49 2.39 18.42 6.60
CA GLU A 49 2.35 17.44 7.68
C GLU A 49 1.86 16.08 7.15
N ASN A 50 0.81 16.08 6.33
CA ASN A 50 0.31 14.85 5.71
C ASN A 50 1.34 14.24 4.75
N LEU A 51 2.07 15.06 3.99
CA LEU A 51 3.15 14.58 3.14
C LEU A 51 4.21 13.86 4.00
N LEU A 52 4.70 14.49 5.07
CA LEU A 52 5.71 13.89 5.95
C LEU A 52 5.22 12.56 6.57
N ILE A 53 3.96 12.50 7.01
CA ILE A 53 3.37 11.27 7.54
C ILE A 53 3.31 10.18 6.46
N ASN A 54 2.87 10.53 5.25
CA ASN A 54 2.75 9.56 4.17
C ASN A 54 4.12 9.04 3.71
N GLU A 55 5.18 9.86 3.76
CA GLU A 55 6.55 9.43 3.52
C GLU A 55 7.03 8.42 4.57
N LEU A 56 6.77 8.67 5.87
CA LEU A 56 7.10 7.70 6.92
C LEU A 56 6.36 6.37 6.73
N VAL A 57 5.07 6.43 6.34
CA VAL A 57 4.28 5.23 6.03
C VAL A 57 4.85 4.53 4.80
N ARG A 58 5.19 5.26 3.72
CA ARG A 58 5.81 4.70 2.53
C ARG A 58 7.12 4.00 2.87
N GLU A 59 7.99 4.64 3.65
CA GLU A 59 9.27 4.07 4.10
C GLU A 59 9.06 2.77 4.88
N TYR A 60 8.09 2.74 5.81
CA TYR A 60 7.71 1.54 6.54
C TYR A 60 7.24 0.41 5.59
N LEU A 61 6.39 0.74 4.62
CA LEU A 61 5.88 -0.24 3.65
C LEU A 61 7.02 -0.79 2.78
N GLU A 62 7.95 0.06 2.34
CA GLU A 62 9.11 -0.34 1.54
C GLU A 62 10.09 -1.21 2.32
N TYR A 63 10.39 -0.85 3.57
CA TYR A 63 11.23 -1.63 4.48
C TYR A 63 10.70 -3.06 4.62
N ASN A 64 9.38 -3.20 4.81
CA ASN A 64 8.71 -4.50 4.95
C ASN A 64 8.36 -5.17 3.61
N LYS A 65 8.81 -4.62 2.48
CA LYS A 65 8.57 -5.15 1.11
C LYS A 65 7.10 -5.21 0.69
N TYR A 66 6.25 -4.35 1.24
CA TYR A 66 4.83 -4.18 0.88
C TYR A 66 4.65 -3.30 -0.36
N LYS A 67 5.31 -3.67 -1.46
CA LYS A 67 5.41 -2.86 -2.70
C LYS A 67 4.06 -2.44 -3.27
N TYR A 68 3.09 -3.36 -3.28
CA TYR A 68 1.75 -3.07 -3.83
C TYR A 68 0.99 -2.05 -2.98
N THR A 69 1.09 -2.16 -1.65
CA THR A 69 0.45 -1.21 -0.72
C THR A 69 1.08 0.18 -0.84
N ALA A 70 2.40 0.26 -0.97
CA ALA A 70 3.11 1.54 -1.15
C ALA A 70 2.71 2.24 -2.46
N SER A 71 2.51 1.47 -3.53
CA SER A 71 2.03 1.95 -4.82
C SER A 71 0.62 2.54 -4.72
N VAL A 72 -0.32 1.82 -4.07
CA VAL A 72 -1.68 2.31 -3.83
C VAL A 72 -1.69 3.58 -2.98
N LEU A 73 -0.96 3.60 -1.86
CA LEU A 73 -0.86 4.77 -1.00
C LEU A 73 -0.39 6.01 -1.77
N THR A 74 0.63 5.85 -2.62
CA THR A 74 1.19 6.95 -3.42
C THR A 74 0.16 7.52 -4.41
N ALA A 75 -0.59 6.64 -5.08
CA ALA A 75 -1.65 7.06 -5.99
C ALA A 75 -2.83 7.73 -5.25
N GLU A 76 -3.23 7.20 -4.10
CA GLU A 76 -4.38 7.71 -3.34
C GLU A 76 -4.11 9.05 -2.64
N ALA A 77 -2.92 9.21 -2.07
CA ALA A 77 -2.53 10.41 -1.35
C ALA A 77 -2.15 11.60 -2.26
N GLY A 78 -2.02 11.37 -3.58
CA GLY A 78 -1.59 12.40 -4.53
C GLY A 78 -0.17 12.91 -4.27
N GLN A 79 0.66 12.10 -3.60
CA GLN A 79 2.04 12.44 -3.28
C GLN A 79 2.98 12.15 -4.46
N PRO A 80 4.13 12.83 -4.57
CA PRO A 80 5.10 12.58 -5.62
C PRO A 80 5.55 11.11 -5.66
N GLU A 81 5.77 10.57 -6.86
CA GLU A 81 6.29 9.21 -7.05
C GLU A 81 7.72 9.07 -6.54
N VAL A 82 8.49 10.15 -6.59
CA VAL A 82 9.85 10.20 -6.06
C VAL A 82 9.76 10.40 -4.55
N PRO A 83 10.27 9.47 -3.72
CA PRO A 83 10.25 9.60 -2.27
C PRO A 83 11.12 10.76 -1.80
N LEU A 84 10.77 11.33 -0.65
CA LEU A 84 11.62 12.34 -0.02
C LEU A 84 12.92 11.71 0.48
N ASP A 85 13.97 12.52 0.47
CA ASP A 85 15.27 12.08 1.01
C ASP A 85 15.16 11.78 2.51
N ARG A 86 15.75 10.67 2.94
CA ARG A 86 15.69 10.22 4.33
C ARG A 86 16.33 11.23 5.28
N GLN A 87 17.43 11.87 4.89
CA GLN A 87 18.09 12.87 5.74
C GLN A 87 17.21 14.12 5.89
N PHE A 88 16.46 14.47 4.84
CA PHE A 88 15.45 15.51 4.90
C PHE A 88 14.35 15.16 5.93
N LEU A 89 13.79 13.95 5.90
CA LEU A 89 12.78 13.51 6.86
C LEU A 89 13.29 13.54 8.31
N VAL A 90 14.50 13.01 8.54
CA VAL A 90 15.16 12.99 9.85
C VAL A 90 15.31 14.41 10.41
N LYS A 91 15.73 15.35 9.56
CA LYS A 91 15.90 16.75 9.95
C LYS A 91 14.57 17.43 10.25
N GLU A 92 13.56 17.24 9.40
CA GLU A 92 12.25 17.89 9.58
C GLU A 92 11.45 17.35 10.76
N LEU A 93 11.62 16.05 11.05
CA LEU A 93 10.93 15.40 12.16
C LEU A 93 11.77 15.38 13.45
N ASN A 94 12.99 15.92 13.41
CA ASN A 94 13.94 15.94 14.51
C ASN A 94 14.16 14.54 15.13
N ILE A 95 14.36 13.54 14.27
CA ILE A 95 14.55 12.13 14.66
C ILE A 95 16.04 11.87 14.87
N VAL A 96 16.39 11.02 15.85
CA VAL A 96 17.73 10.45 15.98
C VAL A 96 17.73 9.08 15.32
N GLU A 97 18.51 8.89 14.26
CA GLU A 97 18.58 7.60 13.57
C GLU A 97 19.34 6.56 14.40
N ASP A 98 18.78 5.35 14.51
CA ASP A 98 19.50 4.17 14.97
C ASP A 98 20.35 3.60 13.81
N ALA A 99 21.61 3.29 14.08
CA ALA A 99 22.55 2.73 13.11
C ALA A 99 22.05 1.40 12.48
N ASN A 100 21.19 0.67 13.19
CA ASN A 100 20.62 -0.59 12.71
C ASN A 100 19.57 -0.41 11.60
N ALA A 101 18.92 0.75 11.51
CA ALA A 101 17.84 1.00 10.56
C ALA A 101 18.31 1.27 9.11
N LYS A 102 19.61 1.48 8.89
CA LYS A 102 20.19 1.77 7.56
C LYS A 102 20.33 0.55 6.63
N SER A 103 19.96 -0.64 7.11
CA SER A 103 20.38 -1.91 6.53
C SER A 103 19.31 -2.60 5.68
N VAL A 104 18.66 -1.93 4.72
CA VAL A 104 17.82 -2.59 3.70
C VAL A 104 17.85 -1.86 2.36
#